data_AF-A0A2I0GYG8-F1
#
_entry.id   AF-A0A2I0GYG8-F1
#
_cell.length_a   1.000
_cell.length_b   1.000
_cell.length_c   1.000
_cell.angle_alpha   90.00
_cell.angle_beta   90.00
_cell.angle_gamma   90.00
#
_symmetry.space_group_name_H-M   'P 1'
#
loop_
_entity.id
_entity.type
_entity.pdbx_description
1 polymer ?
#
loop_
_entity_poly.entity_id
_entity_poly.type
_entity_poly.pdbx_seq_one_letter_code
_entity_poly.pdbx_strand_id
1 'polypeptide(L)'
;MSILIGIGIVTTVTTFYLGRKGWQAFHKAVGISPGVLTYQDYDAPLSLATLSLQQLTLNKQHLKNLSEQQLRQLKRIDEKVSSYHAYQAALQTQNKTPAITEAQFVLNKMLQTRLPEMLATHYQLTNINANNGNNDKRLEANELLQSVLDNIEQRLDRLLVQIDEEQLQELRVMKHYINSHDS
;
A
#
# COMPACT_ATOMS: atom_id res chain seq x y z
N MET A 1 25.58 -49.08 -31.00
CA MET A 1 25.85 -47.75 -30.40
C MET A 1 24.51 -47.02 -30.33
N SER A 2 23.92 -46.54 -29.25
CA SER A 2 24.01 -46.72 -27.80
C SER A 2 22.76 -46.02 -27.23
N ILE A 3 22.03 -46.73 -26.37
CA ILE A 3 21.30 -46.30 -25.16
C ILE A 3 20.10 -45.32 -25.27
N LEU A 4 18.93 -45.92 -25.01
CA LEU A 4 17.71 -45.39 -24.38
C LEU A 4 17.96 -44.92 -22.93
N ILE A 5 17.54 -43.69 -22.59
CA ILE A 5 17.09 -43.23 -21.25
C ILE A 5 16.07 -42.10 -21.56
N GLY A 6 14.74 -42.26 -21.45
CA GLY A 6 13.98 -42.54 -20.24
C GLY A 6 14.03 -41.32 -19.32
N ILE A 7 13.06 -40.42 -19.27
CA ILE A 7 12.04 -40.37 -18.22
C ILE A 7 11.13 -39.19 -18.56
N GLY A 8 9.83 -39.46 -18.64
CA GLY A 8 8.80 -38.43 -18.71
C GLY A 8 8.67 -37.74 -17.36
N ILE A 9 8.58 -36.41 -17.39
CA ILE A 9 8.02 -35.64 -16.29
C ILE A 9 6.86 -34.85 -16.88
N VAL A 10 5.66 -35.41 -16.78
CA VAL A 10 4.43 -34.62 -16.88
C VAL A 10 4.38 -33.81 -15.60
N THR A 11 5.03 -32.64 -15.60
CA THR A 11 4.70 -31.62 -14.60
C THR A 11 3.31 -31.14 -14.96
N THR A 12 2.31 -31.72 -14.30
CA THR A 12 1.02 -31.07 -14.09
C THR A 12 1.31 -29.75 -13.40
N VAL A 13 1.54 -28.71 -14.21
CA VAL A 13 1.51 -27.34 -13.76
C VAL A 13 0.08 -27.14 -13.31
N THR A 14 -0.15 -27.20 -11.99
CA THR A 14 -1.37 -26.72 -11.38
C THR A 14 -1.43 -25.23 -11.68
N THR A 15 -2.10 -24.92 -12.78
CA THR A 15 -2.39 -23.57 -13.22
C THR A 15 -3.22 -22.92 -12.13
N PHE A 16 -2.57 -22.15 -11.25
CA PHE A 16 -3.30 -21.19 -10.43
C PHE A 16 -3.95 -20.22 -11.39
N TYR A 17 -5.26 -20.39 -11.57
CA TYR A 17 -6.10 -19.48 -12.35
C TYR A 17 -6.17 -18.16 -11.58
N LEU A 18 -5.15 -17.31 -11.75
CA LEU A 18 -5.27 -15.89 -11.50
C LEU A 18 -6.31 -15.40 -12.50
N GLY A 19 -7.56 -15.31 -12.05
CA GLY A 19 -8.67 -14.86 -12.89
C GLY A 19 -8.31 -13.52 -13.56
N ARG A 20 -8.78 -13.31 -14.79
CA ARG A 20 -8.53 -12.13 -15.62
C ARG A 20 -8.68 -10.79 -14.87
N LYS A 21 -9.55 -10.75 -13.85
CA LYS A 21 -9.78 -9.61 -12.96
C LYS A 21 -8.70 -9.40 -11.88
N GLY A 22 -8.11 -10.47 -11.34
CA GLY A 22 -7.01 -10.39 -10.37
C GLY A 22 -5.70 -9.93 -11.04
N TRP A 23 -5.44 -10.43 -12.25
CA TRP A 23 -4.37 -9.92 -13.12
C TRP A 23 -4.58 -8.43 -13.45
N GLN A 24 -5.80 -8.04 -13.83
CA GLN A 24 -6.13 -6.63 -14.10
C GLN A 24 -6.02 -5.73 -12.86
N ALA A 25 -6.36 -6.22 -11.66
CA ALA A 25 -6.23 -5.46 -10.42
C ALA A 25 -4.76 -5.28 -10.00
N PHE A 26 -3.95 -6.34 -10.11
CA PHE A 26 -2.50 -6.26 -9.92
C PHE A 26 -1.88 -5.26 -10.90
N HIS A 27 -2.21 -5.36 -12.19
CA HIS A 27 -1.73 -4.43 -13.20
C HIS A 27 -2.20 -3.00 -13.00
N LYS A 28 -3.43 -2.76 -12.54
CA LYS A 28 -3.90 -1.41 -12.19
C LYS A 28 -3.18 -0.84 -10.97
N ALA A 29 -2.81 -1.69 -10.01
CA ALA A 29 -2.03 -1.31 -8.82
C ALA A 29 -0.55 -1.01 -9.15
N VAL A 30 0.05 -1.72 -10.12
CA VAL A 30 1.41 -1.44 -10.63
C VAL A 30 1.43 -0.49 -11.85
N GLY A 31 0.34 0.22 -12.15
CA GLY A 31 0.27 1.24 -13.20
C GLY A 31 0.25 0.72 -14.65
N ILE A 32 0.08 -0.58 -14.87
CA ILE A 32 -0.08 -1.19 -16.19
C ILE A 32 -1.58 -1.25 -16.53
N SER A 33 -2.10 -0.28 -17.28
CA SER A 33 -3.45 -0.41 -17.87
C SER A 33 -3.37 -1.26 -19.16
N PRO A 34 -4.32 -2.15 -19.48
CA PRO A 34 -4.33 -2.83 -20.77
C PRO A 34 -4.58 -1.82 -21.88
N GLY A 35 -3.52 -1.43 -22.60
CA GLY A 35 -3.60 -0.57 -23.79
C GLY A 35 -2.60 0.59 -23.84
N VAL A 36 -2.00 1.01 -22.73
CA VAL A 36 -0.93 2.04 -22.73
C VAL A 36 0.04 1.73 -21.58
N LEU A 37 1.28 1.36 -21.91
CA LEU A 37 2.38 1.32 -20.94
C LEU A 37 2.82 2.76 -20.67
N THR A 38 2.17 3.42 -19.71
CA THR A 38 2.74 4.62 -19.12
C THR A 38 3.82 4.19 -18.16
N TYR A 39 5.09 4.35 -18.56
CA TYR A 39 6.21 4.25 -17.63
C TYR A 39 6.04 5.32 -16.55
N GLN A 40 5.68 4.89 -15.35
CA GLN A 40 5.74 5.76 -14.18
C GLN A 40 7.20 5.82 -13.76
N ASP A 41 7.86 6.90 -14.14
CA ASP A 41 9.16 7.25 -13.58
C ASP A 41 8.95 7.61 -12.10
N TYR A 42 9.43 6.74 -11.20
CA TYR A 42 9.32 6.92 -9.76
C TYR A 42 10.24 8.03 -9.24
N ASP A 43 11.27 8.40 -10.00
CA ASP A 43 12.24 9.42 -9.64
C ASP A 43 11.90 10.80 -10.24
N ALA A 44 10.94 10.85 -11.19
CA ALA A 44 10.46 12.10 -11.77
C ALA A 44 10.06 13.13 -10.68
N PRO A 45 10.35 14.43 -10.88
CA PRO A 45 10.09 15.47 -9.89
C PRO A 45 8.60 15.49 -9.53
N LEU A 46 8.30 15.39 -8.23
CA LEU A 46 6.93 15.33 -7.74
C LEU A 46 6.48 16.69 -7.21
N SER A 47 5.48 17.26 -7.87
CA SER A 47 4.81 18.48 -7.43
C SER A 47 3.38 18.19 -6.98
N LEU A 48 2.78 19.12 -6.24
CA LEU A 48 1.37 19.03 -5.88
C LEU A 48 0.44 18.97 -7.11
N ALA A 49 0.83 19.59 -8.23
CA ALA A 49 0.04 19.57 -9.47
C ALA A 49 0.01 18.19 -10.12
N THR A 50 1.10 17.43 -9.99
CA THR A 50 1.25 16.07 -10.54
C THR A 50 0.88 14.98 -9.53
N LEU A 51 0.58 15.35 -8.28
CA LEU A 51 0.20 14.40 -7.24
C LEU A 51 -1.18 13.80 -7.52
N SER A 52 -1.23 12.47 -7.66
CA SER A 52 -2.45 11.69 -7.78
C SER A 52 -2.53 10.73 -6.60
N LEU A 53 -3.57 10.87 -5.77
CA LEU A 53 -3.90 9.99 -4.66
C LEU A 53 -5.25 9.36 -4.96
N GLN A 54 -5.35 8.04 -4.79
CA GLN A 54 -6.56 7.28 -5.11
C GLN A 54 -7.35 6.88 -3.87
N GLN A 55 -6.67 6.63 -2.75
CA GLN A 55 -7.25 6.13 -1.51
C GLN A 55 -7.34 7.19 -0.43
N LEU A 56 -6.32 8.04 -0.33
CA LEU A 56 -6.25 9.11 0.66
C LEU A 56 -7.07 10.33 0.21
N THR A 57 -8.20 10.56 0.87
CA THR A 57 -9.03 11.76 0.66
C THR A 57 -8.45 12.96 1.40
N LEU A 58 -7.43 13.60 0.82
CA LEU A 58 -6.74 14.76 1.42
C LEU A 58 -7.13 16.07 0.74
N ASN A 59 -7.23 17.14 1.54
CA ASN A 59 -7.44 18.48 1.00
C ASN A 59 -6.14 19.03 0.39
N LYS A 60 -6.13 19.23 -0.94
CA LYS A 60 -4.98 19.75 -1.70
C LYS A 60 -4.45 21.09 -1.16
N GLN A 61 -5.30 21.92 -0.56
CA GLN A 61 -4.86 23.18 0.04
C GLN A 61 -3.87 22.94 1.19
N HIS A 62 -4.09 21.91 2.00
CA HIS A 62 -3.24 21.60 3.15
C HIS A 62 -1.88 21.00 2.74
N LEU A 63 -1.74 20.62 1.47
CA LEU A 63 -0.51 20.01 0.93
C LEU A 63 0.46 21.05 0.33
N LYS A 64 0.05 22.32 0.21
CA LYS A 64 0.82 23.35 -0.51
C LYS A 64 2.22 23.61 0.05
N ASN A 65 2.39 23.43 1.36
CA ASN A 65 3.63 23.73 2.06
C ASN A 65 4.47 22.48 2.34
N LEU A 66 4.09 21.34 1.77
CA LEU A 66 4.84 20.10 1.93
C LEU A 66 6.06 20.07 1.02
N SER A 67 7.15 19.52 1.53
CA SER A 67 8.30 19.21 0.72
C SER A 67 7.98 18.11 -0.30
N GLU A 68 8.76 18.06 -1.38
CA GLU A 68 8.66 16.98 -2.36
C GLU A 68 8.82 15.59 -1.72
N GLN A 69 9.70 15.45 -0.73
CA GLN A 69 9.90 14.19 0.00
C GLN A 69 8.62 13.75 0.73
N GLN A 70 7.93 14.69 1.40
CA GLN A 70 6.65 14.42 2.07
C GLN A 70 5.55 14.09 1.07
N LEU A 71 5.51 14.76 -0.10
CA LEU A 71 4.57 14.42 -1.16
C LEU A 71 4.82 13.01 -1.71
N ARG A 72 6.08 12.63 -1.92
CA ARG A 72 6.46 11.27 -2.36
C ARG A 72 6.08 10.23 -1.31
N GLN A 73 6.28 10.54 -0.03
CA GLN A 73 5.87 9.68 1.06
C GLN A 73 4.36 9.48 1.11
N LEU A 74 3.57 10.55 0.96
CA LEU A 74 2.11 10.45 0.88
C LEU A 74 1.67 9.56 -0.29
N LYS A 75 2.34 9.66 -1.45
CA LYS A 75 2.08 8.77 -2.59
C LYS A 75 2.37 7.31 -2.24
N ARG A 76 3.52 7.00 -1.60
CA ARG A 76 3.83 5.63 -1.15
C ARG A 76 2.82 5.11 -0.13
N ILE A 77 2.37 5.95 0.81
CA ILE A 77 1.32 5.60 1.77
C ILE A 77 0.02 5.27 1.02
N ASP A 78 -0.38 6.08 0.04
CA ASP A 78 -1.58 5.84 -0.79
C ASP A 78 -1.51 4.51 -1.54
N GLU A 79 -0.36 4.20 -2.15
CA GLU A 79 -0.10 2.91 -2.82
C GLU A 79 -0.21 1.73 -1.84
N LYS A 80 0.39 1.83 -0.65
CA LYS A 80 0.31 0.79 0.40
C LYS A 80 -1.12 0.61 0.91
N VAL A 81 -1.87 1.70 1.09
CA VAL A 81 -3.29 1.66 1.47
C VAL A 81 -4.13 0.99 0.38
N SER A 82 -3.81 1.22 -0.89
CA SER A 82 -4.47 0.56 -2.03
C SER A 82 -4.28 -0.96 -1.98
N SER A 83 -3.04 -1.42 -1.77
CA SER A 83 -2.75 -2.85 -1.58
C SER A 83 -3.51 -3.46 -0.41
N TYR A 84 -3.56 -2.75 0.72
CA TYR A 84 -4.31 -3.19 1.89
C TYR A 84 -5.82 -3.29 1.64
N HIS A 85 -6.43 -2.29 1.01
CA HIS A 85 -7.85 -2.33 0.67
C HIS A 85 -8.18 -3.42 -0.36
N ALA A 86 -7.29 -3.67 -1.33
CA ALA A 86 -7.43 -4.78 -2.27
C ALA A 86 -7.46 -6.13 -1.55
N TYR A 87 -6.60 -6.34 -0.54
CA TYR A 87 -6.62 -7.52 0.31
C TYR A 87 -7.94 -7.65 1.09
N GLN A 88 -8.39 -6.56 1.73
CA GLN A 88 -9.67 -6.56 2.47
C GLN A 88 -10.85 -6.93 1.56
N ALA A 89 -10.90 -6.37 0.34
CA ALA A 89 -11.93 -6.69 -0.64
C ALA A 89 -11.87 -8.17 -1.04
N ALA A 90 -10.68 -8.73 -1.24
CA ALA A 90 -10.50 -10.15 -1.57
C ALA A 90 -10.99 -11.08 -0.44
N LEU A 91 -10.79 -10.71 0.82
CA LEU A 91 -11.33 -11.47 1.96
C LEU A 91 -12.86 -11.45 2.01
N GLN A 92 -13.47 -10.29 1.78
CA GLN A 92 -14.92 -10.15 1.71
C GLN A 92 -15.54 -11.03 0.61
N THR A 93 -14.87 -11.13 -0.56
CA THR A 93 -15.34 -12.02 -1.64
C THR A 93 -15.27 -13.51 -1.29
N GLN A 94 -14.45 -13.88 -0.30
CA GLN A 94 -14.32 -15.24 0.21
C GLN A 94 -15.26 -15.54 1.39
N ASN A 95 -16.21 -14.63 1.70
CA ASN A 95 -17.04 -14.68 2.91
C ASN A 95 -16.24 -14.80 4.21
N LYS A 96 -14.96 -14.41 4.19
CA LYS A 96 -14.13 -14.30 5.38
C LYS A 96 -14.32 -12.87 5.90
N THR A 97 -15.05 -12.71 7.00
CA THR A 97 -15.04 -11.47 7.78
C THR A 97 -14.04 -11.64 8.92
N PRO A 98 -12.76 -11.30 8.72
CA PRO A 98 -11.81 -11.32 9.83
C PRO A 98 -12.26 -10.31 10.89
N ALA A 99 -12.04 -10.66 12.16
CA ALA A 99 -12.20 -9.71 13.24
C ALA A 99 -11.20 -8.56 13.01
N ILE A 100 -11.67 -7.32 13.01
CA ILE A 100 -10.80 -6.14 12.86
C ILE A 100 -9.87 -6.12 14.07
N THR A 101 -8.57 -6.19 13.82
CA THR A 101 -7.58 -6.09 14.90
C THR A 101 -7.42 -4.65 15.36
N GLU A 102 -6.95 -4.45 16.59
CA GLU A 102 -6.68 -3.09 17.10
C GLU A 102 -5.72 -2.31 16.19
N ALA A 103 -4.69 -2.99 15.67
CA ALA A 103 -3.73 -2.39 14.73
C ALA A 103 -4.42 -1.85 13.46
N GLN A 104 -5.36 -2.62 12.90
CA GLN A 104 -6.14 -2.22 11.72
C GLN A 104 -7.09 -1.05 12.04
N PHE A 105 -7.73 -1.08 13.21
CA PHE A 105 -8.60 0.01 13.67
C PHE A 105 -7.82 1.32 13.83
N VAL A 106 -6.68 1.27 14.53
CA VAL A 106 -5.82 2.43 14.77
C VAL A 106 -5.30 2.99 13.45
N LEU A 107 -4.84 2.15 12.54
CA LEU A 107 -4.42 2.57 11.19
C LEU A 107 -5.54 3.27 10.44
N ASN A 108 -6.75 2.69 10.40
CA ASN A 108 -7.89 3.31 9.73
C ASN A 108 -8.21 4.69 10.31
N LYS A 109 -8.19 4.82 11.64
CA LYS A 109 -8.38 6.11 12.33
C LYS A 109 -7.29 7.12 11.95
N MET A 110 -6.03 6.69 11.88
CA MET A 110 -4.93 7.56 11.45
C MET A 110 -5.11 8.07 10.03
N LEU A 111 -5.46 7.20 9.09
CA LEU A 111 -5.64 7.56 7.68
C LEU A 111 -6.85 8.47 7.45
N GLN A 112 -7.99 8.16 8.08
CA GLN A 112 -9.25 8.84 7.80
C GLN A 112 -9.45 10.15 8.59
N THR A 113 -8.84 10.26 9.77
CA THR A 113 -9.08 11.42 10.66
C THR A 113 -7.79 12.14 11.04
N ARG A 114 -6.80 11.44 11.62
CA ARG A 114 -5.63 12.10 12.21
C ARG A 114 -4.69 12.70 11.19
N LEU A 115 -4.44 12.02 10.07
CA LEU A 115 -3.57 12.53 9.00
C LEU A 115 -4.18 13.80 8.36
N PRO A 116 -5.46 13.82 7.95
CA PRO A 116 -6.12 15.05 7.50
C PRO A 116 -6.08 16.20 8.51
N GLU A 117 -6.34 15.92 9.79
CA GLU A 117 -6.28 16.90 10.88
C GLU A 117 -4.87 17.48 11.03
N MET A 118 -3.85 16.61 11.09
CA MET A 118 -2.45 17.01 11.24
C MET A 118 -1.97 17.87 10.07
N LEU A 119 -2.35 17.51 8.84
CA LEU A 119 -2.06 18.30 7.64
C LEU A 119 -2.73 19.67 7.68
N ALA A 120 -3.97 19.75 8.18
CA ALA A 120 -4.68 21.02 8.35
C ALA A 120 -3.98 21.94 9.37
N THR A 121 -3.63 21.39 10.54
CA THR A 121 -2.92 22.14 11.59
C THR A 121 -1.53 22.58 11.12
N HIS A 122 -0.79 21.70 10.45
CA HIS A 122 0.51 22.01 9.85
C HIS A 122 0.43 23.16 8.84
N TYR A 123 -0.56 23.11 7.94
CA TYR A 123 -0.80 24.17 6.96
C TYR A 123 -1.10 25.51 7.62
N GLN A 124 -1.99 25.53 8.62
CA GLN A 124 -2.34 26.74 9.38
C GLN A 124 -1.12 27.32 10.08
N LEU A 125 -0.36 26.49 10.81
CA LEU A 125 0.80 26.92 11.58
C LEU A 125 1.91 27.43 10.67
N THR A 126 2.15 26.78 9.53
CA THR A 126 3.14 27.22 8.55
C THR A 126 2.77 28.57 7.96
N ASN A 127 1.49 28.80 7.65
CA ASN A 127 1.02 30.08 7.10
C ASN A 127 1.05 31.21 8.13
N ILE A 128 0.66 30.95 9.38
CA ILE A 128 0.74 31.95 10.47
C ILE A 128 2.20 32.37 10.69
N ASN A 129 3.11 31.40 10.75
CA ASN A 129 4.51 31.67 11.04
C ASN A 129 5.30 32.21 9.84
N ALA A 130 4.83 32.00 8.60
CA ALA A 130 5.42 32.64 7.42
C ALA A 130 5.40 34.18 7.51
N ASN A 131 4.35 34.74 8.11
CA ASN A 131 4.21 36.19 8.29
C ASN A 131 4.97 36.73 9.51
N ASN A 132 5.26 35.87 10.49
CA ASN A 132 5.82 36.27 11.79
C ASN A 132 7.31 35.96 11.96
N GLY A 133 7.99 35.39 10.94
CA GLY A 133 9.42 35.07 11.00
C GLY A 133 9.82 33.96 11.99
N ASN A 134 8.85 33.25 12.58
CA ASN A 134 9.10 32.20 13.57
C ASN A 134 9.49 30.87 12.89
N ASN A 135 10.75 30.77 12.47
CA ASN A 135 11.28 29.60 11.77
C ASN A 135 11.31 28.34 12.66
N ASP A 136 11.59 28.48 13.96
CA ASP A 136 11.69 27.33 14.88
C ASP A 136 10.38 26.54 14.99
N LYS A 137 9.24 27.25 15.14
CA LYS A 137 7.91 26.63 15.18
C LYS A 137 7.55 25.93 13.87
N ARG A 138 8.04 26.43 12.73
CA ARG A 138 7.83 25.80 11.42
C ARG A 138 8.65 24.51 11.30
N LEU A 139 9.89 24.52 11.79
CA LEU A 139 10.75 23.34 11.84
C LEU A 139 10.13 22.26 12.72
N GLU A 140 9.71 22.62 13.94
CA GLU A 140 9.05 21.69 14.87
C GLU A 140 7.79 21.08 14.25
N ALA A 141 6.94 21.89 13.60
CA ALA A 141 5.75 21.37 12.94
C ALA A 141 6.07 20.43 11.78
N ASN A 142 7.14 20.68 11.03
CA ASN A 142 7.62 19.78 9.97
C ASN A 142 8.09 18.46 10.56
N GLU A 143 8.85 18.47 11.66
CA GLU A 143 9.32 17.26 12.35
C GLU A 143 8.16 16.42 12.89
N LEU A 144 7.17 17.07 13.51
CA LEU A 144 5.96 16.39 13.99
C LEU A 144 5.17 15.76 12.85
N LEU A 145 4.99 16.48 11.73
CA LEU A 145 4.33 15.91 10.55
C LEU A 145 5.12 14.72 10.01
N GLN A 146 6.44 14.85 9.90
CA GLN A 146 7.31 13.79 9.40
C GLN A 146 7.20 12.53 10.27
N SER A 147 7.25 12.69 11.59
CA SER A 147 7.09 11.59 12.55
C SER A 147 5.75 10.86 12.38
N VAL A 148 4.66 11.61 12.12
CA VAL A 148 3.35 11.00 11.85
C VAL A 148 3.34 10.23 10.53
N LEU A 149 3.91 10.78 9.46
CA LEU A 149 3.99 10.10 8.16
C LEU A 149 4.83 8.81 8.26
N ASP A 150 5.98 8.88 8.93
CA ASP A 150 6.85 7.72 9.16
C ASP A 150 6.13 6.65 9.97
N ASN A 151 5.37 7.05 11.01
CA ASN A 151 4.61 6.11 11.82
C ASN A 151 3.52 5.38 11.02
N ILE A 152 2.78 6.12 10.19
CA ILE A 152 1.74 5.55 9.33
C ILE A 152 2.37 4.59 8.32
N GLU A 153 3.45 5.01 7.65
CA GLU A 153 4.14 4.20 6.64
C GLU A 153 4.69 2.90 7.25
N GLN A 154 5.39 2.97 8.38
CA GLN A 154 5.92 1.78 9.07
C GLN A 154 4.82 0.81 9.53
N ARG A 155 3.67 1.32 9.97
CA ARG A 155 2.55 0.47 10.37
C ARG A 155 1.93 -0.24 9.17
N LEU A 156 1.79 0.45 8.04
CA LEU A 156 1.38 -0.18 6.79
C LEU A 156 2.36 -1.25 6.35
N ASP A 157 3.67 -0.98 6.41
CA ASP A 157 4.69 -1.96 6.04
C ASP A 157 4.60 -3.23 6.87
N ARG A 158 4.50 -3.10 8.21
CA ARG A 158 4.33 -4.26 9.09
C ARG A 158 3.04 -5.03 8.80
N LEU A 159 1.94 -4.32 8.58
CA LEU A 159 0.65 -4.94 8.29
C LEU A 159 0.69 -5.73 6.97
N LEU A 160 1.29 -5.17 5.93
CA LEU A 160 1.43 -5.84 4.63
C LEU A 160 2.33 -7.08 4.74
N VAL A 161 3.45 -6.99 5.45
CA VAL A 161 4.32 -8.15 5.71
C VAL A 161 3.58 -9.26 6.46
N GLN A 162 2.80 -8.90 7.48
CA GLN A 162 1.99 -9.88 8.22
C GLN A 162 0.95 -10.57 7.32
N ILE A 163 0.29 -9.80 6.45
CA ILE A 163 -0.66 -10.35 5.48
C ILE A 163 0.03 -11.36 4.55
N ASP A 164 1.20 -11.02 4.01
CA ASP A 164 1.96 -11.91 3.13
C ASP A 164 2.35 -13.22 3.84
N GLU A 165 2.83 -13.12 5.09
CA GLU A 165 3.21 -14.28 5.91
C GLU A 165 2.00 -15.18 6.23
N GLU A 166 0.87 -14.59 6.61
CA GLU A 166 -0.38 -15.30 6.91
C GLU A 166 -0.90 -16.04 5.67
N GLN A 167 -0.92 -15.38 4.51
CA GLN A 167 -1.36 -15.99 3.25
C GLN A 167 -0.46 -17.17 2.84
N LEU A 168 0.85 -17.02 2.96
CA LEU A 168 1.79 -18.12 2.67
C LEU A 168 1.59 -19.29 3.64
N GLN A 169 1.33 -19.01 4.91
CA GLN A 169 1.06 -20.04 5.89
C GLN A 169 -0.25 -20.79 5.59
N GLU A 170 -1.32 -20.08 5.20
CA GLU A 170 -2.57 -20.70 4.78
C GLU A 170 -2.36 -21.65 3.58
N LEU A 171 -1.59 -21.23 2.58
CA LEU A 171 -1.25 -22.07 1.42
C LEU A 171 -0.45 -23.33 1.83
N ARG A 172 0.49 -23.21 2.78
CA ARG A 172 1.23 -24.37 3.30
C ARG A 172 0.32 -25.36 4.02
N VAL A 173 -0.60 -24.87 4.86
CA VAL A 173 -1.57 -25.71 5.56
C VAL A 173 -2.48 -26.43 4.56
N MET A 174 -2.98 -25.71 3.55
CA MET A 174 -3.82 -26.29 2.49
C MET A 174 -3.07 -27.39 1.72
N LYS A 175 -1.81 -27.16 1.36
CA LYS A 175 -0.95 -28.16 0.73
C LYS A 175 -0.81 -29.43 1.60
N HIS A 176 -0.55 -29.26 2.90
CA HIS A 176 -0.44 -30.40 3.80
C HIS A 176 -1.74 -31.18 3.96
N TYR A 177 -2.88 -30.48 4.04
CA TYR A 177 -4.20 -31.09 4.12
C TYR A 177 -4.53 -31.92 2.88
N ILE A 178 -4.26 -31.41 1.68
CA ILE A 178 -4.48 -32.16 0.44
C ILE A 178 -3.63 -33.42 0.43
N ASN A 179 -2.34 -33.30 0.73
CA ASN A 179 -1.42 -34.44 0.74
C ASN A 179 -1.77 -35.51 1.78
N SER A 180 -2.40 -35.14 2.90
CA SER A 180 -2.79 -36.11 3.93
C SER A 180 -4.01 -36.97 3.55
N HIS A 181 -4.75 -36.59 2.51
CA HIS A 181 -5.93 -37.32 2.03
C HIS A 181 -5.67 -38.12 0.73
N ASP A 182 -4.45 -38.05 0.20
CA ASP A 182 -3.98 -38.87 -0.94
C ASP A 182 -3.35 -40.21 -0.49
N SER A 183 -3.53 -40.61 0.78
CA SER A 183 -3.05 -41.89 1.36
C SER A 183 -4.19 -42.86 1.66
#